data_AF-A0A4Q7L1F7-F1
#
_entry.id   AF-A0A4Q7L1F7-F1
#
_cell.length_a   1.000
_cell.length_b   1.000
_cell.length_c   1.000
_cell.angle_alpha   90.00
_cell.angle_beta   90.00
_cell.angle_gamma   90.00
#
_symmetry.space_group_name_H-M   'P 1'
#
loop_
_entity.id
_entity.type
_entity.pdbx_description
1 polymer ?
#
loop_
_entity_poly.entity_id
_entity_poly.type
_entity_poly.pdbx_seq_one_letter_code
_entity_poly.pdbx_strand_id
1 'polypeptide(L)'
;MEEIPADLVRHVVASTALPPAVAARVIADVIGYFGETVEQFVRRRHTELKRQQWRNAQIWDAISTELAARPVSAPELSERQLRRIVYG
;
A
#
# COMPACT_ATOMS: atom_id res chain seq x y z
N MET A 1 4.38 0.95 16.75
CA MET A 1 3.12 1.49 16.21
C MET A 1 3.40 2.96 16.02
N GLU A 2 3.46 3.43 14.78
CA GLU A 2 3.79 4.82 14.50
C GLU A 2 2.69 5.72 15.10
N GLU A 3 3.10 6.71 15.89
CA GLU A 3 2.16 7.58 16.60
C GLU A 3 1.47 8.51 15.59
N ILE A 4 0.14 8.51 15.57
CA ILE A 4 -0.63 9.30 14.61
C ILE A 4 -0.42 10.79 14.91
N PRO A 5 0.02 11.61 13.95
CA PRO A 5 0.23 13.03 14.16
C PRO A 5 -1.06 13.73 14.64
N ALA A 6 -1.00 14.44 15.76
CA ALA A 6 -2.16 15.07 16.38
C ALA A 6 -2.79 16.18 15.50
N ASP A 7 -1.98 16.84 14.67
CA ASP A 7 -2.40 17.80 13.66
C ASP A 7 -3.22 17.15 12.53
N LEU A 8 -2.87 15.94 12.10
CA LEU A 8 -3.66 15.18 11.14
C LEU A 8 -5.05 14.83 11.68
N VAL A 9 -5.13 14.40 12.95
CA VAL A 9 -6.42 14.13 13.62
C VAL A 9 -7.27 15.40 13.67
N ARG A 10 -6.69 16.54 14.07
CA ARG A 10 -7.40 17.83 14.08
C ARG A 10 -7.91 18.23 12.70
N HIS A 11 -7.10 18.04 11.66
CA HIS A 11 -7.48 18.35 10.29
C HIS A 11 -8.68 17.51 9.83
N VAL A 12 -8.67 16.20 10.07
CA VAL A 12 -9.77 15.28 9.70
C VAL A 12 -11.04 15.58 10.48
N VAL A 13 -10.94 15.86 11.79
CA VAL A 13 -12.12 16.26 12.60
C VAL A 13 -12.76 17.53 12.02
N ALA A 14 -11.94 18.52 11.65
CA ALA A 14 -12.44 19.77 11.09
C ALA A 14 -13.11 19.61 9.71
N SER A 15 -12.62 18.70 8.86
CA SER A 15 -13.13 18.51 7.50
C SER A 15 -14.29 17.52 7.38
N THR A 16 -14.47 16.63 8.36
CA THR A 16 -15.48 15.55 8.30
C THR A 16 -16.51 15.60 9.43
N ALA A 17 -16.29 16.42 10.46
CA ALA A 17 -17.06 16.44 11.71
C ALA A 17 -17.09 15.10 12.48
N LEU A 18 -16.18 14.16 12.17
CA LEU A 18 -16.03 12.92 12.92
C LEU A 18 -15.58 13.20 14.36
N PRO A 19 -16.06 12.44 15.36
CA PRO A 19 -15.51 12.49 16.71
C PRO A 19 -14.00 12.18 16.71
N PRO A 20 -13.17 12.84 17.55
CA PRO A 20 -11.72 12.68 17.51
C PRO A 20 -11.23 11.23 17.61
N ALA A 21 -11.85 10.41 18.46
CA ALA A 21 -11.50 9.00 18.60
C ALA A 21 -11.80 8.19 17.32
N VAL A 22 -12.89 8.50 16.63
CA VAL A 22 -13.28 7.84 15.37
C VAL A 22 -12.33 8.27 14.25
N ALA A 23 -12.02 9.57 14.16
CA ALA A 23 -11.04 10.08 13.20
C ALA A 23 -9.67 9.42 13.39
N ALA A 24 -9.18 9.34 14.62
CA ALA A 24 -7.91 8.66 14.93
C ALA A 24 -7.93 7.18 14.51
N ARG A 25 -9.04 6.47 14.75
CA ARG A 25 -9.18 5.07 14.34
C ARG A 25 -9.16 4.90 12.82
N VAL A 26 -9.93 5.72 12.09
CA VAL A 26 -9.95 5.69 10.62
C VAL A 26 -8.57 5.98 10.05
N ILE A 27 -7.86 6.97 10.60
CA ILE A 27 -6.48 7.27 10.20
C ILE A 27 -5.57 6.06 10.48
N ALA A 28 -5.70 5.42 11.65
CA ALA A 28 -4.93 4.22 11.98
C ALA A 28 -5.18 3.07 10.99
N ASP A 29 -6.44 2.87 10.60
CA ASP A 29 -6.83 1.82 9.66
C ASP A 29 -6.31 2.13 8.24
N VAL A 30 -6.36 3.39 7.80
CA VAL A 30 -5.82 3.85 6.52
C VAL A 30 -4.29 3.75 6.49
N ILE A 31 -3.60 4.22 7.52
CA ILE A 31 -2.13 4.07 7.65
C ILE A 31 -1.77 2.59 7.76
N GLY A 32 -2.51 1.78 8.50
CA GLY A 32 -2.28 0.34 8.58
C GLY A 32 -2.46 -0.35 7.22
N TYR A 33 -3.44 0.09 6.43
CA TYR A 33 -3.69 -0.41 5.09
C TYR A 33 -2.61 0.01 4.08
N PHE A 34 -2.11 1.24 4.17
CA PHE A 34 -1.05 1.77 3.29
C PHE A 34 0.38 1.59 3.83
N GLY A 35 0.54 1.15 5.08
CA GLY A 35 1.83 0.97 5.75
C GLY A 35 2.61 -0.24 5.25
N GLU A 36 2.00 -1.06 4.38
CA GLU A 36 2.72 -2.09 3.63
C GLU A 36 3.68 -1.41 2.64
N THR A 37 4.99 -1.60 2.84
CA THR A 37 6.00 -1.07 1.92
C THR A 37 5.79 -1.64 0.52
N VAL A 38 6.30 -0.94 -0.50
CA VAL A 38 6.23 -1.40 -1.89
C VAL A 38 6.82 -2.81 -2.02
N GLU A 39 7.91 -3.10 -1.32
CA GLU A 39 8.55 -4.42 -1.32
C GLU A 39 7.69 -5.49 -0.67
N GLN A 40 7.03 -5.17 0.46
CA GLN A 40 6.13 -6.10 1.14
C GLN A 40 4.93 -6.43 0.23
N PHE A 41 4.33 -5.41 -0.38
CA PHE A 41 3.24 -5.55 -1.34
C PHE A 41 3.64 -6.43 -2.52
N VAL A 42 4.76 -6.11 -3.18
CA VAL A 42 5.25 -6.84 -4.36
C VAL A 42 5.47 -8.32 -4.03
N ARG A 43 6.10 -8.63 -2.88
CA ARG A 43 6.36 -10.03 -2.48
C ARG A 43 5.08 -10.80 -2.17
N ARG A 44 4.17 -10.19 -1.41
CA ARG A 44 2.88 -10.81 -1.06
C ARG A 44 2.06 -11.06 -2.31
N ARG A 45 1.87 -10.03 -3.14
CA ARG A 45 1.02 -10.11 -4.34
C ARG A 45 1.58 -11.07 -5.40
N HIS A 46 2.90 -11.07 -5.61
CA HIS A 46 3.56 -12.05 -6.48
C HIS A 46 3.30 -13.49 -6.00
N THR A 47 3.41 -13.74 -4.68
CA THR A 47 3.17 -15.06 -4.10
C THR A 47 1.72 -15.50 -4.31
N GLU A 48 0.76 -14.61 -4.08
CA GLU A 48 -0.66 -14.88 -4.27
C GLU A 48 -0.99 -15.19 -5.74
N LEU A 49 -0.50 -14.40 -6.70
CA LEU A 49 -0.72 -14.62 -8.13
C LEU A 49 -0.05 -15.89 -8.64
N LYS A 50 1.17 -16.19 -8.16
CA LYS A 50 1.86 -17.45 -8.47
C LYS A 50 1.07 -18.65 -7.98
N ARG A 51 0.46 -18.58 -6.78
CA ARG A 51 -0.42 -19.64 -6.26
C ARG A 51 -1.67 -19.84 -7.12
N GLN A 52 -2.14 -18.78 -7.77
CA GLN A 52 -3.24 -18.83 -8.76
C GLN A 52 -2.76 -19.28 -10.16
N GLN A 53 -1.51 -19.72 -10.31
CA GLN A 53 -0.90 -20.19 -11.56
C GLN A 53 -0.88 -19.17 -12.71
N TRP A 54 -0.82 -17.87 -12.39
CA TRP A 54 -0.59 -16.84 -13.40
C TRP A 54 0.80 -16.98 -14.02
N ARG A 55 0.92 -16.65 -15.32
CA ARG A 55 2.24 -16.63 -16.00
C ARG A 55 3.04 -15.43 -15.49
N ASN A 56 4.36 -15.60 -15.30
CA ASN A 56 5.22 -14.54 -14.76
C ASN A 56 5.08 -13.18 -15.45
N ALA A 57 4.98 -13.15 -16.79
CA ALA A 57 4.76 -11.89 -17.51
C ALA A 57 3.48 -11.17 -17.07
N GLN A 58 2.38 -11.93 -16.90
CA GLN A 58 1.10 -11.39 -16.43
C GLN A 58 1.16 -10.92 -14.98
N ILE A 59 2.00 -11.55 -14.15
CA ILE A 59 2.18 -11.16 -12.75
C ILE A 59 2.83 -9.78 -12.66
N TRP A 60 3.87 -9.53 -13.48
CA TRP A 60 4.56 -8.23 -13.45
C TRP A 60 3.69 -7.09 -13.97
N ASP A 61 2.94 -7.32 -15.04
CA ASP A 61 1.98 -6.33 -15.57
C ASP A 61 0.90 -6.01 -14.54
N ALA A 62 0.34 -7.02 -13.87
CA ALA A 62 -0.67 -6.84 -12.83
C ALA A 62 -0.11 -6.06 -11.63
N ILE A 63 1.06 -6.44 -11.11
CA ILE A 63 1.70 -5.75 -9.98
C ILE A 63 2.01 -4.29 -10.33
N SER A 64 2.51 -4.02 -11.54
CA SER A 64 2.77 -2.65 -12.00
C SER A 64 1.49 -1.81 -12.04
N THR A 65 0.41 -2.37 -12.59
CA THR A 65 -0.91 -1.72 -12.66
C THR A 65 -1.49 -1.44 -11.27
N GLU A 66 -1.41 -2.43 -10.37
CA GLU A 66 -1.90 -2.29 -8.99
C GLU A 66 -1.08 -1.25 -8.20
N LEU A 67 0.25 -1.18 -8.41
CA LEU A 67 1.10 -0.15 -7.81
C LEU A 67 0.77 1.25 -8.32
N ALA A 68 0.54 1.42 -9.63
CA ALA A 68 0.17 2.70 -10.21
C ALA A 68 -1.17 3.24 -9.68
N ALA A 69 -2.06 2.35 -9.23
CA ALA A 69 -3.34 2.72 -8.63
C ALA A 69 -3.26 3.02 -7.12
N ARG A 70 -2.10 2.84 -6.46
CA ARG A 70 -1.98 3.08 -5.01
C ARG A 70 -2.03 4.58 -4.70
N PRO A 71 -2.93 5.03 -3.80
CA PRO A 71 -3.08 6.44 -3.42
C PRO A 71 -1.86 7.09 -2.77
N VAL A 72 -0.91 6.32 -2.23
CA VAL A 72 0.26 6.86 -1.51
C VAL A 72 1.55 6.13 -1.92
N SER A 73 2.51 6.91 -2.42
CA SER A 73 3.95 6.61 -2.56
C SER A 73 4.32 5.25 -3.15
N ALA A 74 3.69 4.81 -4.23
CA ALA A 74 4.28 3.79 -5.09
C ALA A 74 5.15 4.49 -6.16
N PRO A 75 6.50 4.40 -6.10
CA PRO A 75 7.33 4.81 -7.22
C PRO A 75 7.00 3.93 -8.43
N GLU A 76 7.12 4.48 -9.64
CA GLU A 76 7.05 3.67 -10.85
C GLU A 76 8.24 2.71 -10.87
N LEU A 77 7.96 1.41 -10.77
CA LEU A 77 8.97 0.36 -10.79
C LEU A 77 8.94 -0.35 -12.14
N SER A 78 10.10 -0.40 -12.80
CA SER A 78 10.30 -1.28 -13.95
C SER A 78 10.21 -2.75 -13.55
N GLU A 79 9.89 -3.64 -14.50
CA GLU A 79 9.91 -5.10 -14.28
C GLU A 79 11.24 -5.56 -13.67
N ARG A 80 12.37 -4.98 -14.11
CA ARG A 80 13.69 -5.31 -13.55
C ARG A 80 13.79 -5.01 -12.05
N GLN A 81 13.23 -3.87 -11.61
CA GLN A 81 13.19 -3.52 -10.20
C GLN A 81 12.25 -4.45 -9.41
N LEU A 82 11.07 -4.77 -9.97
CA LEU A 82 10.13 -5.72 -9.36
C LEU A 82 10.76 -7.10 -9.15
N ARG A 83 11.46 -7.62 -10.18
CA ARG A 83 12.18 -8.90 -10.09
C ARG A 83 13.28 -8.88 -9.04
N ARG A 84 13.97 -7.75 -8.87
CA ARG A 84 15.00 -7.61 -7.83
C ARG A 84 14.41 -7.62 -6.42
N ILE A 85 13.21 -7.07 -6.22
CA ILE A 85 12.52 -7.12 -4.93
C ILE A 85 12.17 -8.57 -4.53
N VAL A 86 11.80 -9.40 -5.51
CA VAL A 86 11.34 -10.78 -5.28
C VAL A 86 12.47 -11.80 -5.27
N TYR A 87 13.46 -11.66 -6.17
CA TYR A 87 14.51 -12.66 -6.39
C TYR A 87 15.93 -12.16 -6.08
N GLY A 88 16.11 -10.86 -5.88
CA GLY A 88 17.42 -10.23 -5.65
C GLY A 88 17.79 -10.10 -4.19
#